data_AF-A0A1F7KEL2-F1
#
_entry.id   AF-A0A1F7KEL2-F1
#
_cell.length_a   1.000
_cell.length_b   1.000
_cell.length_c   1.000
_cell.angle_alpha   90.00
_cell.angle_beta   90.00
_cell.angle_gamma   90.00
#
_symmetry.space_group_name_H-M   'P 1'
#
loop_
_entity.id
_entity.type
_entity.pdbx_description
1 polymer ?
#
loop_
_entity_poly.entity_id
_entity_poly.type
_entity_poly.pdbx_seq_one_letter_code
_entity_poly.pdbx_strand_id
1 'polypeptide(L)'
;MKQPKSLDSAFSQVNEELLTMFLKKHHDYGKGNILDTKELGIAFRVSDKLNRLKYLLSNNKNPNNESIEETWVDIAVYAVIAVMYRRGWFQKLEVKK
;
A
#
# COMPACT_ATOMS: atom_id res chain seq x y z
N MET A 1 -12.85 -14.73 0.08
CA MET A 1 -11.76 -15.67 -0.30
C MET A 1 -11.85 -16.92 0.57
N LYS A 2 -11.32 -18.06 0.11
CA LYS A 2 -11.24 -19.27 0.95
C LYS A 2 -10.17 -19.07 2.01
N GLN A 3 -10.44 -19.49 3.25
CA GLN A 3 -9.48 -19.40 4.34
C GLN A 3 -8.16 -20.13 3.97
N PRO A 4 -7.00 -19.47 4.12
CA PRO A 4 -5.71 -20.09 3.80
C PRO A 4 -5.42 -21.27 4.72
N LYS A 5 -4.76 -22.31 4.19
CA LYS A 5 -4.40 -23.54 4.93
C LYS A 5 -2.93 -23.62 5.34
N SER A 6 -2.10 -22.74 4.78
CA SER A 6 -0.67 -22.64 5.06
C SER A 6 -0.22 -21.18 5.03
N LEU A 7 0.92 -20.88 5.66
CA LEU A 7 1.46 -19.51 5.75
C LEU A 7 1.77 -18.90 4.38
N ASP A 8 2.33 -19.69 3.47
CA ASP A 8 2.60 -19.28 2.08
C ASP A 8 1.30 -18.95 1.34
N SER A 9 0.23 -19.74 1.55
CA SER A 9 -1.09 -19.44 0.97
C SER A 9 -1.69 -18.16 1.54
N ALA A 10 -1.52 -17.90 2.84
CA ALA A 10 -1.99 -16.67 3.49
C ALA A 10 -1.22 -15.44 2.97
N PHE A 11 0.10 -15.53 2.89
CA PHE A 11 0.96 -14.47 2.36
C PHE A 11 0.65 -14.17 0.88
N SER A 12 0.39 -15.21 0.08
CA SER A 12 -0.03 -15.05 -1.32
C SER A 12 -1.37 -14.31 -1.43
N GLN A 13 -2.36 -14.68 -0.61
CA GLN A 13 -3.67 -13.99 -0.60
C GLN A 13 -3.51 -12.51 -0.25
N VAL A 14 -2.71 -12.18 0.77
CA VAL A 14 -2.44 -10.78 1.13
C VAL A 14 -1.74 -10.04 -0.02
N ASN A 15 -0.79 -10.65 -0.73
CA ASN A 15 -0.16 -10.01 -1.89
C ASN A 15 -1.14 -9.75 -3.04
N GLU A 16 -2.14 -10.61 -3.25
CA GLU A 16 -3.23 -10.36 -4.20
C GLU A 16 -4.09 -9.16 -3.77
N GLU A 17 -4.32 -9.00 -2.47
CA GLU A 17 -4.99 -7.81 -1.92
C GLU A 17 -4.14 -6.55 -2.13
N LEU A 18 -2.81 -6.61 -1.94
CA LEU A 18 -1.91 -5.49 -2.23
C LEU A 18 -2.01 -5.06 -3.69
N LEU A 19 -2.02 -6.02 -4.63
CA LEU A 19 -2.18 -5.75 -6.05
C LEU A 19 -3.54 -5.11 -6.33
N THR A 20 -4.61 -5.63 -5.75
CA THR A 20 -5.97 -5.09 -5.91
C THR A 20 -6.06 -3.65 -5.40
N MET A 21 -5.49 -3.38 -4.22
CA MET A 21 -5.43 -2.04 -3.63
C MET A 21 -4.60 -1.08 -4.49
N PHE A 22 -3.46 -1.53 -4.99
CA PHE A 22 -2.62 -0.78 -5.91
C PHE A 22 -3.39 -0.39 -7.17
N LEU A 23 -4.06 -1.34 -7.82
CA LEU A 23 -4.82 -1.10 -9.06
C LEU A 23 -5.97 -0.11 -8.82
N LYS A 24 -6.70 -0.24 -7.70
CA LYS A 24 -7.75 0.71 -7.31
C LYS A 24 -7.21 2.13 -7.17
N LYS A 25 -6.16 2.33 -6.36
CA LYS A 25 -5.54 3.66 -6.19
C LYS A 25 -4.97 4.19 -7.51
N HIS A 26 -4.38 3.33 -8.33
CA HIS A 26 -3.83 3.74 -9.62
C HIS A 26 -4.94 4.20 -10.58
N HIS A 27 -6.10 3.56 -10.57
CA HIS A 27 -7.27 4.00 -11.33
C HIS A 27 -7.78 5.37 -10.83
N ASP A 28 -7.89 5.55 -9.51
CA ASP A 28 -8.42 6.77 -8.91
C ASP A 28 -7.50 7.99 -9.06
N TYR A 29 -6.18 7.79 -8.94
CA TYR A 29 -5.20 8.89 -8.83
C TYR A 29 -4.11 8.91 -9.91
N GLY A 30 -3.98 7.86 -10.71
CA GLY A 30 -2.85 7.67 -11.63
C GLY A 30 -1.50 7.59 -10.90
N LYS A 31 -0.41 7.79 -11.66
CA LYS A 31 0.97 7.81 -11.13
C LYS A 31 1.57 9.21 -10.91
N GLY A 32 0.91 10.28 -11.36
CA GLY A 32 1.46 11.65 -11.39
C GLY A 32 2.02 12.10 -10.04
N ASN A 33 1.19 12.05 -8.99
CA ASN A 33 1.58 12.47 -7.64
C ASN A 33 2.86 11.79 -7.11
N ILE A 34 3.06 10.51 -7.45
CA ILE A 34 4.24 9.75 -7.03
C ILE A 34 5.45 10.10 -7.90
N LEU A 35 5.26 10.34 -9.20
CA LEU A 35 6.35 10.77 -10.09
C LEU A 35 6.84 12.19 -9.75
N ASP A 36 5.94 13.08 -9.36
CA ASP A 36 6.26 14.46 -9.00
C ASP A 36 7.04 14.51 -7.68
N THR A 37 6.58 13.77 -6.66
CA THR A 37 7.19 13.77 -5.32
C THR A 37 8.30 12.73 -5.14
N LYS A 38 8.44 11.81 -6.09
CA LYS A 38 9.50 10.79 -6.18
C LYS A 38 9.57 9.92 -4.92
N GLU A 39 10.71 9.26 -4.71
CA GLU A 39 10.97 8.36 -3.57
C GLU A 39 10.73 9.04 -2.21
N LEU A 40 11.09 10.32 -2.08
CA LEU A 40 10.85 11.10 -0.86
C LEU A 40 9.35 11.24 -0.55
N GLY A 41 8.53 11.50 -1.57
CA GLY A 41 7.09 11.55 -1.43
C GLY A 41 6.45 10.20 -1.05
N ILE A 42 7.05 9.08 -1.47
CA ILE A 42 6.63 7.75 -1.02
C ILE A 42 6.95 7.58 0.47
N ALA A 43 8.15 7.96 0.90
CA ALA A 43 8.57 7.89 2.30
C ALA A 43 7.66 8.71 3.23
N PHE A 44 7.28 9.94 2.84
CA PHE A 44 6.35 10.76 3.62
C PHE A 44 4.97 10.11 3.77
N ARG A 45 4.42 9.53 2.70
CA ARG A 45 3.12 8.83 2.76
C ARG A 45 3.15 7.64 3.69
N VAL A 46 4.24 6.87 3.69
CA VAL A 46 4.45 5.77 4.65
C VAL A 46 4.55 6.32 6.08
N SER A 47 5.28 7.41 6.29
CA SER A 47 5.42 8.04 7.60
C SER A 47 4.08 8.50 8.17
N ASP A 48 3.24 9.16 7.37
CA ASP A 48 1.92 9.63 7.81
C ASP A 48 1.01 8.47 8.23
N LYS A 49 1.01 7.39 7.44
CA LYS A 49 0.30 6.14 7.74
C LYS A 49 0.81 5.50 9.04
N LEU A 50 2.12 5.43 9.23
CA LEU A 50 2.73 4.91 10.45
C LEU A 50 2.39 5.76 11.69
N ASN A 51 2.37 7.08 11.56
CA ASN A 51 2.01 7.97 12.66
C ASN A 51 0.55 7.78 13.07
N ARG A 52 -0.36 7.66 12.09
CA ARG A 52 -1.76 7.32 12.34
C ARG A 52 -1.90 5.95 13.02
N LEU A 53 -1.19 4.95 12.52
CA LEU A 53 -1.22 3.60 13.07
C LEU A 53 -0.77 3.58 14.54
N LYS A 54 0.37 4.24 14.84
CA LYS A 54 0.88 4.39 16.21
C LYS A 54 -0.18 5.03 17.11
N TYR A 55 -0.81 6.11 16.65
CA TYR A 55 -1.87 6.77 17.41
C TYR A 55 -3.05 5.84 17.73
N LEU A 56 -3.54 5.07 16.77
CA LEU A 56 -4.65 4.13 17.00
C LEU A 56 -4.28 3.03 17.99
N LEU A 57 -3.10 2.42 17.82
CA LEU A 57 -2.60 1.37 18.69
C LEU A 57 -2.37 1.84 20.12
N SER A 58 -1.81 3.05 20.31
CA SER A 58 -1.54 3.59 21.65
C SER A 58 -2.82 3.99 22.41
N ASN A 59 -3.92 4.28 21.71
CA ASN A 59 -5.14 4.77 22.33
C ASN A 59 -6.27 3.72 22.39
N ASN A 60 -6.04 2.48 21.94
CA ASN A 60 -7.08 1.44 21.80
C ASN A 60 -8.37 1.97 21.14
N LYS A 61 -8.23 2.90 20.19
CA LYS A 61 -9.36 3.56 19.55
C LYS A 61 -9.83 2.70 18.38
N ASN A 62 -11.14 2.53 18.27
CA ASN A 62 -11.74 1.99 17.06
C ASN A 62 -11.55 3.00 15.91
N PRO A 63 -11.00 2.58 14.77
CA PRO A 63 -10.83 3.46 13.62
C PRO A 63 -12.19 3.86 13.03
N ASN A 64 -12.39 5.15 12.77
CA ASN A 64 -13.63 5.66 12.16
C ASN A 64 -13.67 5.56 10.63
N ASN A 65 -12.50 5.51 9.97
CA ASN A 65 -12.40 5.58 8.50
C ASN A 65 -11.66 4.34 7.93
N GLU A 66 -10.36 4.24 8.18
CA GLU A 66 -9.48 3.18 7.66
C GLU A 66 -9.07 2.23 8.79
N SER A 67 -9.24 0.92 8.61
CA SER A 67 -8.90 -0.05 9.64
C SER A 67 -7.39 -0.14 9.91
N ILE A 68 -6.99 -0.78 11.01
CA ILE A 68 -5.57 -1.05 11.30
C ILE A 68 -4.96 -1.95 10.22
N GLU A 69 -5.70 -2.96 9.79
CA GLU A 69 -5.29 -3.90 8.74
C GLU A 69 -5.13 -3.19 7.39
N GLU A 70 -6.11 -2.38 6.98
CA GLU A 70 -6.03 -1.57 5.76
C GLU A 70 -4.81 -0.63 5.78
N THR A 71 -4.48 -0.08 6.95
CA THR A 71 -3.29 0.78 7.10
C THR A 71 -2.00 0.00 6.82
N TRP A 72 -1.88 -1.24 7.28
CA TRP A 72 -0.74 -2.10 6.98
C TRP A 72 -0.65 -2.47 5.50
N VAL A 73 -1.79 -2.81 4.89
CA VAL A 73 -1.90 -3.07 3.44
C VAL A 73 -1.43 -1.84 2.65
N ASP A 74 -1.88 -0.65 3.01
CA ASP A 74 -1.48 0.60 2.35
C ASP A 74 0.03 0.87 2.47
N ILE A 75 0.61 0.65 3.65
CA ILE A 75 2.06 0.76 3.87
C ILE A 75 2.81 -0.22 2.96
N ALA A 76 2.36 -1.48 2.89
CA ALA A 76 2.96 -2.50 2.06
C ALA A 76 2.87 -2.16 0.55
N VAL A 77 1.74 -1.62 0.09
CA VAL A 77 1.59 -1.12 -1.29
C VAL A 77 2.62 -0.03 -1.58
N TYR A 78 2.79 0.96 -0.69
CA TYR A 78 3.79 2.00 -0.89
C TYR A 78 5.23 1.48 -0.87
N ALA A 79 5.53 0.46 -0.05
CA ALA A 79 6.84 -0.19 -0.05
C ALA A 79 7.11 -0.89 -1.40
N VAL A 80 6.13 -1.58 -1.97
CA VAL A 80 6.25 -2.20 -3.31
C VAL A 80 6.40 -1.13 -4.39
N ILE A 81 5.65 -0.02 -4.33
CA ILE A 81 5.82 1.13 -5.23
C ILE A 81 7.24 1.69 -5.15
N ALA A 82 7.82 1.83 -3.96
CA ALA A 82 9.20 2.30 -3.79
C ALA A 82 10.20 1.37 -4.49
N VAL A 83 10.04 0.05 -4.34
CA VAL A 83 10.87 -0.94 -5.04
C VAL A 83 10.70 -0.82 -6.56
N MET A 84 9.47 -0.70 -7.07
CA MET A 84 9.21 -0.51 -8.50
C MET A 84 9.81 0.81 -9.03
N TYR A 85 9.74 1.88 -8.23
CA TYR A 85 10.31 3.18 -8.54
C TYR A 85 11.83 3.10 -8.65
N ARG A 86 12.50 2.46 -7.68
CA ARG A 86 13.96 2.22 -7.69
C ARG A 86 14.43 1.41 -8.90
N ARG A 87 13.59 0.47 -9.37
CA ARG A 87 13.84 -0.33 -10.58
C ARG A 87 13.51 0.39 -11.88
N GLY A 88 12.95 1.59 -11.83
CA GLY A 88 12.51 2.33 -13.02
C GLY A 88 11.21 1.81 -13.63
N TRP A 89 10.54 0.85 -13.00
CA TRP A 89 9.34 0.19 -13.53
C TRP A 89 8.10 1.06 -13.39
N PHE A 90 7.95 1.70 -12.23
CA PHE A 90 6.78 2.54 -11.96
C PHE A 90 6.68 3.73 -12.93
N GLN A 91 7.83 4.21 -13.39
CA GLN A 91 7.93 5.30 -14.36
C GLN A 91 7.58 4.83 -15.78
N LYS A 92 8.10 3.67 -16.19
CA LYS A 92 8.09 3.21 -17.59
C LYS A 92 6.90 2.34 -17.97
N LEU A 93 6.28 1.68 -16.99
CA LEU A 93 5.20 0.73 -17.24
C LEU A 93 3.83 1.35 -16.94
N GLU A 94 2.80 0.75 -17.53
CA GLU A 94 1.39 1.03 -17.26
C GLU A 94 0.70 -0.26 -16.77
N VAL A 95 -0.39 -0.08 -16.03
CA VAL A 95 -1.27 -1.21 -15.70
C VAL A 95 -1.95 -1.75 -16.97
N LYS A 96 -2.30 -3.04 -16.97
CA LYS A 96 -3.08 -3.62 -18.08
C LYS A 96 -4.45 -2.94 -18.13
N LYS A 97 -4.92 -2.62 -19.34
CA LYS A 97 -6.28 -2.13 -19.59
C LYS A 97 -7.31 -3.23 -19.37
#